data_AF-A0A4V0HY13-F1
#
_entry.id   AF-A0A4V0HY13-F1
#
_cell.length_a   1.000
_cell.length_b   1.000
_cell.length_c   1.000
_cell.angle_alpha   90.00
_cell.angle_beta   90.00
_cell.angle_gamma   90.00
#
_symmetry.space_group_name_H-M   'P 1'
#
loop_
_entity.id
_entity.type
_entity.pdbx_description
1 polymer ?
#
loop_
_entity_poly.entity_id
_entity_poly.type
_entity_poly.pdbx_seq_one_letter_code
_entity_poly.pdbx_strand_id
1 'polypeptide(L)'
;MRQLTGQSCIHCKSRIPSDLDGLFCRACGSPVHNQCLKPNDVRAACKSCGASATDCQAYRQGARADAREQQHSLPPGFEPLPADDWDTVRGFKYIAYGLLLLSVGFVWVLNDPQVGAQRMVLSVVIGGAIGVGLICLGVWFMIGGFGSK
;
A
#
# COMPACT_ATOMS: atom_id res chain seq x y z
N MET A 1 12.44 27.29 0.04
CA MET A 1 11.83 26.15 -0.67
C MET A 1 10.32 26.24 -0.47
N ARG A 2 9.49 26.09 -1.51
CA ARG A 2 8.02 26.12 -1.36
C ARG A 2 7.52 24.71 -1.03
N GLN A 3 6.70 24.58 0.01
CA GLN A 3 6.10 23.32 0.41
C GLN A 3 4.95 22.95 -0.54
N LEU A 4 4.92 21.70 -1.00
CA LEU A 4 3.89 21.20 -1.93
C LEU A 4 2.66 20.68 -1.17
N THR A 5 2.88 20.10 0.00
CA THR A 5 1.83 19.62 0.91
C THR A 5 0.82 20.72 1.22
N GLY A 6 -0.46 20.42 1.03
CA GLY A 6 -1.57 21.34 1.28
C GLY A 6 -1.92 22.27 0.09
N GLN A 7 -1.10 22.32 -0.95
CA GLN A 7 -1.41 23.08 -2.17
C GLN A 7 -2.46 22.35 -3.04
N SER A 8 -3.24 23.09 -3.81
CA SER A 8 -4.27 22.53 -4.70
C SER A 8 -3.74 22.28 -6.11
N CYS A 9 -3.87 21.05 -6.60
CA CYS A 9 -3.46 20.69 -7.94
C CYS A 9 -4.22 21.50 -9.01
N ILE A 10 -3.49 22.08 -9.97
CA ILE A 10 -4.10 22.92 -11.00
C ILE A 10 -5.06 22.15 -11.93
N HIS A 11 -4.88 20.83 -12.07
CA HIS A 11 -5.67 19.99 -12.97
C HIS A 11 -7.00 19.54 -12.37
N CYS A 12 -6.96 18.94 -11.17
CA CYS A 12 -8.15 18.36 -10.50
C CYS A 12 -8.71 19.23 -9.37
N LYS A 13 -8.02 20.32 -8.99
CA LYS A 13 -8.38 21.24 -7.90
C LYS A 13 -8.39 20.63 -6.49
N SER A 14 -8.11 19.35 -6.34
CA SER A 14 -7.93 18.70 -5.03
C SER A 14 -6.60 19.05 -4.38
N ARG A 15 -6.54 19.02 -3.04
CA ARG A 15 -5.30 19.21 -2.28
C ARG A 15 -4.31 18.07 -2.49
N ILE A 16 -3.03 18.39 -2.42
CA ILE A 16 -1.92 17.44 -2.45
C ILE A 16 -1.62 17.03 -0.99
N PRO A 17 -1.84 15.75 -0.62
CA PRO A 17 -1.72 15.32 0.77
C PRO A 17 -0.27 15.13 1.23
N SER A 18 0.67 14.90 0.31
CA SER A 18 2.09 14.73 0.61
C SER A 18 2.97 15.25 -0.52
N ASP A 19 4.22 15.61 -0.21
CA ASP A 19 5.21 16.01 -1.20
C ASP A 19 5.58 14.87 -2.18
N LEU A 20 5.29 13.61 -1.81
CA LEU A 20 5.49 12.44 -2.67
C LEU A 20 4.40 12.29 -3.74
N ASP A 21 3.22 12.88 -3.53
CA ASP A 21 2.05 12.69 -4.40
C ASP A 21 1.93 13.72 -5.52
N GLY A 22 2.81 14.72 -5.56
CA GLY A 22 2.80 15.74 -6.59
C GLY A 22 4.16 16.35 -6.88
N LEU A 23 4.14 17.38 -7.73
CA LEU A 23 5.29 18.17 -8.13
C LEU A 23 4.86 19.57 -8.57
N PHE A 24 5.81 20.51 -8.59
CA PHE A 24 5.60 21.82 -9.21
C PHE A 24 5.94 21.77 -10.70
N CYS A 25 5.08 22.34 -11.54
CA CYS A 25 5.38 22.60 -12.94
C CYS A 25 6.64 23.45 -13.05
N ARG A 26 7.57 23.09 -13.93
CA ARG A 26 8.88 23.75 -14.01
C ARG A 26 8.82 25.12 -14.68
N ALA A 27 7.89 25.28 -15.62
CA ALA A 27 7.73 26.53 -16.35
C ALA A 27 7.11 27.64 -15.49
N CYS A 28 6.17 27.30 -14.60
CA CYS A 28 5.41 28.30 -13.84
C CYS A 28 5.35 28.08 -12.32
N GLY A 29 5.91 26.99 -11.81
CA GLY A 29 5.87 26.66 -10.39
C GLY A 29 4.49 26.25 -9.87
N SER A 30 3.52 25.92 -10.74
CA SER A 30 2.17 25.52 -10.30
C SER A 30 2.13 24.07 -9.81
N PRO A 31 1.47 23.76 -8.67
CA PRO A 31 1.39 22.41 -8.10
C PRO A 31 0.49 21.46 -8.92
N VAL A 32 0.93 20.21 -9.10
CA VAL A 32 0.24 19.17 -9.89
C VAL A 32 0.40 17.80 -9.23
N HIS A 33 -0.65 16.98 -9.18
CA HIS A 33 -0.53 15.58 -8.75
C HIS A 33 0.23 14.74 -9.77
N ASN A 34 0.99 13.76 -9.26
CA ASN A 34 1.68 12.77 -10.08
C ASN A 34 0.74 12.01 -11.02
N GLN A 35 -0.47 11.71 -10.54
CA GLN A 35 -1.50 10.99 -11.29
C GLN A 35 -2.18 11.85 -12.36
N CYS A 36 -2.19 13.18 -12.18
CA CYS A 36 -2.71 14.11 -13.18
C CYS A 36 -1.72 14.33 -14.33
N LEU A 37 -0.45 13.96 -14.15
CA LEU A 37 0.63 14.10 -15.14
C LEU A 37 0.91 12.77 -15.87
N LYS A 38 -0.13 12.04 -16.29
CA LYS A 38 0.03 10.78 -17.02
C LYS A 38 0.48 11.06 -18.48
N PRO A 39 1.56 10.42 -18.96
CA PRO A 39 2.13 10.67 -20.29
C PRO A 39 1.19 10.35 -21.47
N ASN A 40 0.23 9.44 -21.26
CA ASN A 40 -0.66 9.00 -22.34
C ASN A 40 -1.81 9.99 -22.63
N ASP A 41 -1.94 11.06 -21.86
CA ASP A 41 -2.92 12.09 -22.16
C ASP A 41 -2.23 13.19 -22.97
N VAL A 42 -2.47 13.20 -24.28
CA VAL A 42 -1.92 14.20 -25.24
C VAL A 42 -2.34 15.63 -24.86
N ARG A 43 -3.33 15.78 -23.96
CA ARG A 43 -3.78 17.06 -23.40
C ARG A 43 -3.14 17.42 -22.06
N ALA A 44 -2.15 16.68 -21.58
CA ALA A 44 -1.47 16.94 -20.30
C ALA A 44 -0.53 18.17 -20.34
N ALA A 45 -0.92 19.25 -21.00
CA ALA A 45 -0.26 20.54 -20.87
C ALA A 45 -0.63 21.20 -19.53
N CYS A 46 0.29 21.94 -18.94
CA CYS A 46 0.02 22.68 -17.71
C CYS A 46 -1.11 23.70 -17.94
N LYS A 47 -2.21 23.60 -17.19
CA LYS A 47 -3.35 24.54 -17.32
C LYS A 47 -3.00 26.00 -16.97
N SER A 48 -1.88 26.24 -16.29
CA SER A 48 -1.44 27.57 -15.87
C SER A 48 -0.60 28.25 -16.95
N CYS A 49 0.36 27.54 -17.55
CA CYS A 49 1.34 28.12 -18.46
C CYS A 49 1.42 27.47 -19.85
N GLY A 50 0.64 26.43 -20.12
CA GLY A 50 0.60 25.73 -21.41
C GLY A 50 1.80 24.82 -21.71
N ALA A 51 2.78 24.72 -20.81
CA ALA A 51 3.96 23.88 -21.02
C ALA A 51 3.58 22.40 -21.17
N SER A 52 4.28 21.69 -22.04
CA SER A 52 3.98 20.29 -22.35
C SER A 52 4.30 19.34 -21.19
N ALA A 53 3.65 18.17 -21.16
CA ALA A 53 3.96 17.13 -20.17
C ALA A 53 5.41 16.63 -20.27
N THR A 54 5.96 16.59 -21.49
CA THR A 54 7.32 16.11 -21.77
C THR A 54 8.37 17.00 -21.12
N ASP A 55 8.20 18.32 -21.15
CA ASP A 55 9.12 19.26 -20.49
C ASP A 55 9.11 19.10 -18.97
N CYS A 56 7.97 18.70 -18.40
CA CYS A 56 7.84 18.41 -16.98
C CYS A 56 8.41 17.04 -16.60
N GLN A 57 8.43 16.06 -17.51
CA GLN A 57 8.88 14.68 -17.25
C GLN A 57 10.40 14.49 -17.33
N ALA A 58 11.10 15.19 -18.23
CA ALA A 58 12.55 15.06 -18.40
C ALA A 58 13.32 15.24 -17.06
N TYR A 59 12.79 16.05 -16.16
CA TYR A 59 13.41 16.23 -14.84
C TYR A 59 13.20 15.08 -13.87
N ARG A 60 12.09 14.34 -13.95
CA ARG A 60 11.93 13.15 -13.11
C ARG A 60 13.02 12.14 -13.40
N GLN A 61 13.48 12.06 -14.64
CA GLN A 61 14.58 11.20 -15.03
C GLN A 61 15.90 11.73 -14.45
N GLY A 62 16.15 13.04 -14.54
CA GLY A 62 17.30 13.70 -13.94
C GLY A 62 17.37 13.54 -12.41
N ALA A 63 16.33 13.94 -11.68
CA ALA A 63 16.28 13.82 -10.22
C ALA A 63 16.38 12.36 -9.72
N ARG A 64 15.91 11.38 -10.53
CA ARG A 64 16.11 9.96 -10.22
C ARG A 64 17.53 9.50 -10.53
N ALA A 65 18.18 10.05 -11.55
CA ALA A 65 19.60 9.81 -11.82
C ALA A 65 20.45 10.38 -10.68
N ASP A 66 20.19 11.61 -10.25
CA ASP A 66 20.87 12.26 -9.13
C ASP A 66 20.65 11.49 -7.82
N ALA A 67 19.42 11.01 -7.56
CA ALA A 67 19.13 10.19 -6.39
C ALA A 67 19.86 8.83 -6.43
N ARG A 68 20.04 8.23 -7.61
CA ARG A 68 20.84 7.00 -7.78
C ARG A 68 22.32 7.27 -7.56
N GLU A 69 22.83 8.39 -8.02
CA GLU A 69 24.21 8.81 -7.80
C GLU A 69 24.48 9.11 -6.32
N GLN A 70 23.52 9.70 -5.62
CA GLN A 70 23.57 9.84 -4.16
C GLN A 70 23.53 8.49 -3.43
N GLN A 71 22.76 7.52 -3.91
CA GLN A 71 22.80 6.17 -3.34
C GLN A 71 24.16 5.49 -3.58
N HIS A 72 24.82 5.78 -4.69
CA HIS A 72 26.13 5.18 -4.99
C HIS A 72 27.29 5.83 -4.23
N SER A 73 27.10 7.03 -3.69
CA SER A 73 28.09 7.74 -2.85
C SER A 73 27.95 7.43 -1.36
N LEU A 74 27.04 6.52 -0.97
CA LEU A 74 26.99 6.03 0.41
C LEU A 74 28.24 5.16 0.70
N PRO A 75 28.89 5.34 1.86
CA PRO A 75 30.05 4.57 2.23
C PRO A 75 29.73 3.06 2.26
N PRO A 76 30.64 2.19 1.80
CA PRO A 76 30.45 0.74 1.86
C PRO A 76 30.27 0.31 3.32
N GLY A 77 29.13 -0.31 3.63
CA GLY A 77 28.77 -0.75 4.99
C GLY A 77 27.46 -0.16 5.53
N PHE A 78 26.84 0.79 4.83
CA PHE A 78 25.47 1.20 5.12
C PHE A 78 24.50 0.32 4.33
N GLU A 79 24.21 -0.88 4.84
CA GLU A 79 23.09 -1.65 4.33
C GLU A 79 21.80 -0.90 4.71
N PRO A 80 20.99 -0.46 3.73
CA PRO A 80 19.68 0.07 4.06
C PRO A 80 18.93 -1.03 4.80
N LEU A 81 18.59 -0.78 6.07
CA LEU A 81 17.66 -1.61 6.82
C LEU A 81 16.47 -1.90 5.88
N PRO A 82 16.11 -3.18 5.68
CA PRO A 82 15.02 -3.54 4.78
C PRO A 82 13.82 -2.68 5.16
N ALA A 83 13.41 -1.81 4.23
CA ALA A 83 12.33 -0.88 4.48
C ALA A 83 11.14 -1.70 4.98
N ASP A 84 10.83 -1.52 6.26
CA ASP A 84 9.87 -2.34 7.01
C ASP A 84 8.71 -2.73 6.11
N ASP A 85 8.59 -4.03 5.90
CA ASP A 85 7.70 -4.64 4.93
C ASP A 85 6.25 -4.37 5.36
N TRP A 86 5.70 -3.24 4.90
CA TRP A 86 4.35 -2.76 5.21
C TRP A 86 3.28 -3.81 4.86
N ASP A 87 3.61 -4.78 3.99
CA ASP A 87 2.77 -5.92 3.67
C ASP A 87 2.65 -6.92 4.84
N THR A 88 3.67 -7.04 5.70
CA THR A 88 3.62 -7.87 6.91
C THR A 88 2.62 -7.30 7.91
N VAL A 89 2.62 -5.97 8.12
CA VAL A 89 1.68 -5.29 9.03
C VAL A 89 0.24 -5.40 8.53
N ARG A 90 0.05 -5.35 7.21
CA ARG A 90 -1.27 -5.52 6.59
C ARG A 90 -1.78 -6.96 6.77
N GLY A 91 -0.91 -7.95 6.68
CA GLY A 91 -1.22 -9.36 6.99
C GLY A 91 -1.71 -9.57 8.42
N PHE A 92 -1.04 -8.97 9.41
CA PHE A 92 -1.42 -9.08 10.82
C PHE A 92 -2.85 -8.59 11.11
N LYS A 93 -3.29 -7.51 10.45
CA LYS A 93 -4.66 -6.99 10.62
C LYS A 93 -5.72 -8.00 10.21
N TYR A 94 -5.54 -8.69 9.08
CA TYR A 94 -6.51 -9.68 8.61
C TYR A 94 -6.57 -10.92 9.52
N ILE A 95 -5.41 -11.37 10.01
CA ILE A 95 -5.35 -12.48 10.97
C ILE A 95 -6.09 -12.11 12.26
N ALA A 96 -5.87 -10.90 12.78
CA ALA A 96 -6.55 -10.41 13.99
C ALA A 96 -8.08 -10.33 13.81
N TYR A 97 -8.57 -9.81 12.67
CA TYR A 97 -10.01 -9.77 12.39
C TYR A 97 -10.61 -11.17 12.22
N GLY A 98 -9.90 -12.11 11.59
CA GLY A 98 -10.34 -13.49 11.46
C GLY A 98 -10.52 -14.19 12.81
N LEU A 99 -9.54 -14.02 13.72
CA LEU A 99 -9.62 -14.57 15.08
C LEU A 99 -10.76 -13.94 15.89
N LEU A 100 -10.97 -12.63 15.75
CA LEU A 100 -12.07 -11.93 16.43
C LEU A 100 -13.44 -12.47 15.98
N LEU A 101 -13.65 -12.63 14.67
CA LEU A 101 -14.90 -13.20 14.14
C LEU A 101 -15.14 -14.65 14.59
N LEU A 102 -14.10 -15.48 14.60
CA LEU A 102 -14.17 -16.84 15.12
C LEU A 102 -14.57 -16.86 16.61
N SER A 103 -13.98 -15.98 17.42
CA SER A 103 -14.30 -15.89 18.85
C SER A 103 -15.75 -15.47 19.11
N VAL A 104 -16.27 -14.50 18.34
CA VAL A 104 -17.67 -14.04 18.45
C VAL A 104 -18.64 -15.15 18.03
N GLY A 105 -18.37 -15.82 16.91
CA GLY A 105 -19.18 -16.95 16.45
C GLY A 105 -19.20 -18.09 17.48
N PHE A 106 -18.06 -18.37 18.11
CA PHE A 106 -17.96 -19.38 19.16
C PHE A 106 -18.78 -19.04 20.39
N VAL A 107 -18.70 -17.80 20.89
CA VAL A 107 -19.51 -17.33 22.03
C VAL A 107 -21.00 -17.39 21.70
N TRP A 108 -21.38 -17.02 20.48
CA TRP A 108 -22.78 -17.07 20.04
C TRP A 108 -23.33 -18.50 20.05
N VAL A 109 -22.56 -19.47 19.56
CA VAL A 109 -22.93 -20.90 19.60
C VAL A 109 -23.01 -21.43 21.03
N LEU A 110 -22.11 -21.01 21.92
CA LEU A 110 -22.14 -21.42 23.32
C LEU A 110 -23.33 -20.83 24.10
N ASN A 111 -23.83 -19.68 23.68
CA ASN A 111 -24.92 -18.98 24.35
C ASN A 111 -26.32 -19.38 23.82
N ASP A 112 -26.41 -20.25 22.82
CA ASP A 112 -27.69 -20.73 22.29
C ASP A 112 -28.20 -21.93 23.12
N PRO A 113 -29.29 -21.76 23.90
CA PRO A 113 -29.81 -22.79 24.79
C PRO A 113 -30.47 -23.96 24.05
N GLN A 114 -30.76 -23.86 22.74
CA GLN A 114 -31.35 -24.94 21.95
C GLN A 114 -30.32 -25.90 21.37
N VAL A 115 -29.04 -25.60 21.45
CA VAL A 115 -27.98 -26.44 20.89
C VAL A 115 -27.67 -27.57 21.87
N GLY A 116 -28.39 -28.68 21.73
CA GLY A 116 -28.14 -29.89 22.53
C GLY A 116 -26.67 -30.34 22.45
N ALA A 117 -26.15 -30.93 23.53
CA ALA A 117 -24.71 -31.22 23.74
C ALA A 117 -24.01 -31.95 22.56
N GLN A 118 -24.72 -32.79 21.79
CA GLN A 118 -24.17 -33.45 20.60
C GLN A 118 -23.82 -32.49 19.46
N ARG A 119 -24.59 -31.40 19.28
CA ARG A 119 -24.29 -30.39 18.25
C ARG A 119 -23.12 -29.49 18.64
N MET A 120 -22.91 -29.31 19.94
CA MET A 120 -21.79 -28.53 20.48
C MET A 120 -20.45 -29.23 20.15
N VAL A 121 -20.34 -30.54 20.38
CA VAL A 121 -19.12 -31.32 20.04
C VAL A 121 -18.83 -31.28 18.53
N LEU A 122 -19.84 -31.45 17.69
CA LEU A 122 -19.67 -31.43 16.24
C LEU A 122 -19.20 -30.04 15.74
N SER A 123 -19.74 -28.96 16.31
CA SER A 123 -19.33 -27.59 15.94
C SER A 123 -17.89 -27.28 16.32
N VAL A 124 -17.42 -27.76 17.46
CA VAL A 124 -16.03 -27.60 17.92
C VAL A 124 -15.06 -28.37 17.02
N VAL A 125 -15.40 -29.60 16.66
CA VAL A 125 -14.54 -30.43 15.80
C VAL A 125 -14.43 -29.84 14.39
N ILE A 126 -15.55 -29.44 13.79
CA ILE A 126 -15.57 -28.85 12.45
C ILE A 126 -14.89 -27.48 12.46
N GLY A 127 -15.21 -26.61 13.43
CA GLY A 127 -14.59 -25.30 13.57
C GLY A 127 -13.07 -25.39 13.79
N GLY A 128 -12.64 -26.33 14.64
CA GLY A 128 -11.23 -26.62 14.88
C GLY A 128 -10.51 -27.12 13.63
N ALA A 129 -11.09 -28.07 12.90
CA ALA A 129 -10.50 -28.62 11.67
C ALA A 129 -10.34 -27.53 10.59
N ILE A 130 -11.36 -26.67 10.40
CA ILE A 130 -11.31 -25.56 9.45
C ILE A 130 -10.24 -24.54 9.89
N GLY A 131 -10.21 -24.18 11.17
CA GLY A 131 -9.22 -23.23 11.72
C GLY A 131 -7.79 -23.71 11.52
N VAL A 132 -7.50 -24.97 11.89
CA VAL A 132 -6.18 -25.59 11.68
C VAL A 132 -5.84 -25.65 10.18
N GLY A 133 -6.79 -26.02 9.33
CA GLY A 133 -6.60 -26.04 7.88
C GLY A 133 -6.19 -24.68 7.31
N LEU A 134 -6.88 -23.60 7.70
CA LEU A 134 -6.56 -22.24 7.25
C LEU A 134 -5.20 -21.76 7.75
N ILE A 135 -4.82 -22.09 8.99
CA ILE A 135 -3.49 -21.78 9.52
C ILE A 135 -2.41 -22.51 8.72
N CYS A 136 -2.57 -23.82 8.50
CA CYS A 136 -1.61 -24.60 7.72
C CYS A 136 -1.48 -24.08 6.28
N LEU A 137 -2.58 -23.66 5.65
CA LEU A 137 -2.59 -23.11 4.29
C LEU A 137 -1.92 -21.74 4.23
N GLY A 138 -2.14 -20.88 5.24
CA GLY A 138 -1.44 -19.60 5.38
C GLY A 138 0.07 -19.78 5.59
N VAL A 139 0.47 -20.73 6.46
CA VAL A 139 1.88 -21.07 6.69
C VAL A 139 2.51 -21.65 5.43
N TRP A 140 1.82 -22.54 4.71
CA TRP A 140 2.28 -23.08 3.44
C TRP A 140 2.50 -21.96 2.41
N PHE A 141 1.60 -20.99 2.33
CA PHE A 141 1.73 -19.86 1.41
C PHE A 141 2.91 -18.96 1.77
N MET A 142 3.16 -18.73 3.07
CA MET A 142 4.32 -17.97 3.53
C MET A 142 5.65 -18.69 3.28
N ILE A 143 5.72 -20.00 3.50
CA ILE A 143 6.97 -20.78 3.37
C ILE A 143 7.23 -21.18 1.91
N GLY A 144 6.20 -21.57 1.16
CA GLY A 144 6.32 -22.13 -0.19
C GLY A 144 6.15 -21.12 -1.32
N GLY A 145 5.67 -19.90 -1.05
CA GLY A 145 5.39 -18.88 -2.07
C GLY A 145 6.61 -18.29 -2.79
N PHE A 146 7.83 -18.60 -2.34
CA PHE A 146 9.06 -18.05 -2.92
C PHE A 146 9.81 -19.01 -3.87
N GLY A 147 9.31 -20.24 -4.08
CA GLY A 147 10.06 -21.31 -4.76
C GLY A 147 9.73 -21.59 -6.23
N SER A 148 8.91 -20.77 -6.91
CA SER A 148 8.60 -20.99 -8.33
C SER A 148 9.15 -19.85 -9.18
N LYS A 149 10.46 -19.89 -9.43
CA LYS A 149 11.15 -19.19 -10.51
C LYS A 149 12.19 -20.11 -11.10
#